data_AF-A0A067EI12-F1
#
_entry.id   AF-A0A067EI12-F1
#
_cell.length_a   1.000
_cell.length_b   1.000
_cell.length_c   1.000
_cell.angle_alpha   90.00
_cell.angle_beta   90.00
_cell.angle_gamma   90.00
#
_symmetry.space_group_name_H-M   'P 1'
#
loop_
_entity.id
_entity.type
_entity.pdbx_description
1 polymer ?
#
loop_
_entity_poly.entity_id
_entity_poly.type
_entity_poly.pdbx_seq_one_letter_code
_entity_poly.pdbx_strand_id
1 'polypeptide(L)'
;MPQVKIIAKNFMDMVASLTARDLNKLYENPFICEAILRSLPPLAKKYVFQMLYIDGAIPAKTMEEWVLPDGFTKHKVAIDRLVQLRLFSEEKKKETTYRLNSTFQSNLQKHLINGGALPREPMPSGITARLPTLEDLEAYAIGQWECFLLQLISSAQAERPTNFSSSMMKVFQRGLLIQ
;
A
#
# COMPACT_ATOMS: atom_id res chain seq x y z
N MET A 1 -9.45 -25.83 -14.86
CA MET A 1 -9.64 -24.37 -14.66
C MET A 1 -8.36 -23.68 -15.09
N PRO A 2 -8.39 -22.77 -16.08
CA PRO A 2 -7.17 -22.09 -16.49
C PRO A 2 -6.69 -21.17 -15.35
N GLN A 3 -5.44 -21.33 -14.95
CA GLN A 3 -4.79 -20.43 -13.99
C GLN A 3 -4.62 -19.07 -14.66
N VAL A 4 -5.54 -18.15 -14.42
CA VAL A 4 -5.39 -16.76 -14.83
C VAL A 4 -4.27 -16.17 -13.98
N LYS A 5 -3.09 -16.05 -14.58
CA LYS A 5 -1.94 -15.38 -13.99
C LYS A 5 -2.29 -13.89 -13.95
N ILE A 6 -2.77 -13.40 -12.80
CA ILE A 6 -3.06 -11.98 -12.59
C ILE A 6 -1.73 -11.25 -12.70
N ILE A 7 -1.49 -10.59 -13.83
CA ILE A 7 -0.39 -9.64 -13.95
C ILE A 7 -0.85 -8.42 -13.14
N ALA A 8 -0.37 -8.32 -11.90
CA ALA A 8 -0.66 -7.18 -11.04
C ALA A 8 -0.09 -5.91 -11.68
N LYS A 9 -0.95 -5.12 -12.33
CA LYS A 9 -0.56 -3.86 -13.00
C LYS A 9 -0.39 -2.70 -12.01
N ASN A 10 -0.93 -2.83 -10.79
CA ASN A 10 -0.90 -1.80 -9.76
C ASN A 10 -0.75 -2.44 -8.36
N PHE A 11 -0.21 -1.67 -7.40
CA PHE A 11 -0.01 -2.05 -5.99
C PHE A 11 -1.25 -2.74 -5.39
N MET A 12 -2.42 -2.15 -5.59
CA MET A 12 -3.65 -2.67 -5.00
C MET A 12 -4.07 -4.02 -5.60
N ASP A 13 -3.73 -4.31 -6.85
CA ASP A 13 -4.03 -5.60 -7.49
C ASP A 13 -3.02 -6.67 -7.09
N MET A 14 -1.76 -6.26 -6.87
CA MET A 14 -0.75 -7.13 -6.27
C MET A 14 -1.21 -7.59 -4.89
N VAL A 15 -1.63 -6.66 -4.02
CA VAL A 15 -2.14 -6.99 -2.68
C VAL A 15 -3.36 -7.91 -2.77
N ALA A 16 -4.33 -7.62 -3.64
CA ALA A 16 -5.51 -8.46 -3.82
C ALA A 16 -5.20 -9.89 -4.34
N SER A 17 -4.07 -10.08 -5.04
CA SER A 17 -3.64 -11.38 -5.55
C SER A 17 -3.00 -12.30 -4.50
N LEU A 18 -2.66 -11.77 -3.32
CA LEU A 18 -1.99 -12.51 -2.26
C LEU A 18 -2.92 -13.50 -1.55
N THR A 19 -2.33 -14.54 -0.97
CA THR A 19 -3.08 -15.51 -0.17
C THR A 19 -3.55 -14.89 1.15
N ALA A 20 -4.54 -15.50 1.80
CA ALA A 20 -5.03 -15.06 3.11
C ALA A 20 -3.90 -14.95 4.15
N ARG A 21 -2.98 -15.93 4.11
CA ARG A 21 -1.87 -16.03 5.05
C ARG A 21 -0.88 -14.89 4.84
N ASP A 22 -0.56 -14.59 3.60
CA ASP A 22 0.39 -13.52 3.27
C ASP A 22 -0.21 -12.15 3.55
N LEU A 23 -1.51 -11.95 3.28
CA LEU A 23 -2.22 -10.71 3.63
C LEU A 23 -2.27 -10.47 5.13
N ASN A 24 -2.55 -11.48 5.94
CA ASN A 24 -2.57 -11.32 7.39
C ASN A 24 -1.19 -10.90 7.93
N LYS A 25 -0.11 -11.53 7.43
CA LYS A 25 1.27 -11.10 7.75
C LYS A 25 1.56 -9.68 7.27
N LEU A 26 1.07 -9.33 6.09
CA LEU A 26 1.25 -7.98 5.53
C LEU A 26 0.57 -6.92 6.41
N TYR A 27 -0.62 -7.23 6.96
CA TYR A 27 -1.38 -6.35 7.85
C TYR A 27 -0.81 -6.27 9.27
N GLU A 28 0.16 -7.11 9.63
CA GLU A 28 0.94 -6.92 10.86
C GLU A 28 1.81 -5.66 10.80
N ASN A 29 2.18 -5.21 9.60
CA ASN A 29 3.00 -4.01 9.42
C ASN A 29 2.11 -2.75 9.35
N PRO A 30 2.23 -1.81 10.32
CA PRO A 30 1.39 -0.62 10.36
C PRO A 30 1.58 0.32 9.15
N PHE A 31 2.78 0.38 8.58
CA PHE A 31 3.06 1.21 7.39
C PHE A 31 2.35 0.68 6.15
N ILE A 32 2.20 -0.65 6.05
CA ILE A 32 1.45 -1.24 4.94
C ILE A 32 -0.05 -0.98 5.13
N CYS A 33 -0.57 -1.10 6.36
CA CYS A 33 -1.95 -0.72 6.67
C CYS A 33 -2.23 0.74 6.27
N GLU A 34 -1.30 1.64 6.57
CA GLU A 34 -1.36 3.06 6.21
C GLU A 34 -1.31 3.27 4.68
N ALA A 35 -0.39 2.59 3.98
CA ALA A 35 -0.27 2.67 2.52
C ALA A 35 -1.53 2.17 1.80
N ILE A 36 -2.13 1.08 2.30
CA ILE A 36 -3.40 0.55 1.79
C ILE A 36 -4.51 1.54 2.06
N LEU A 37 -4.61 2.07 3.28
CA LEU A 37 -5.60 3.08 3.63
C LEU A 37 -5.49 4.29 2.70
N ARG A 38 -4.28 4.80 2.41
CA ARG A 38 -4.06 5.91 1.46
C ARG A 38 -4.50 5.57 0.04
N SER A 39 -4.33 4.33 -0.39
CA SER A 39 -4.65 3.84 -1.73
C SER A 39 -6.13 3.50 -1.94
N LEU A 40 -6.92 3.44 -0.86
CA LEU A 40 -8.37 3.15 -0.96
C LEU A 40 -9.17 4.30 -1.59
N PRO A 41 -10.28 3.98 -2.29
CA PRO A 41 -11.27 4.97 -2.71
C PRO A 41 -11.81 5.79 -1.51
N PRO A 42 -12.23 7.05 -1.71
CA PRO A 42 -12.70 7.91 -0.61
C PRO A 42 -13.81 7.28 0.24
N LEU A 43 -14.77 6.62 -0.40
CA LEU A 43 -15.88 5.98 0.30
C LEU A 43 -15.43 4.75 1.11
N ALA A 44 -14.49 3.97 0.60
CA ALA A 44 -13.92 2.84 1.33
C ALA A 44 -13.13 3.29 2.57
N LYS A 45 -12.37 4.39 2.47
CA LYS A 45 -11.70 5.03 3.62
C LYS A 45 -12.71 5.42 4.71
N LYS A 46 -13.82 6.06 4.32
CA LYS A 46 -14.89 6.44 5.25
C LYS A 46 -15.39 5.22 6.03
N TYR A 47 -15.66 4.10 5.37
CA TYR A 47 -16.13 2.90 6.05
C TYR A 47 -15.10 2.31 7.01
N VAL A 48 -13.84 2.24 6.59
CA VAL A 48 -12.75 1.79 7.47
C VAL A 48 -12.67 2.65 8.74
N PHE A 49 -12.74 3.98 8.61
CA PHE A 49 -12.72 4.87 9.78
C PHE A 49 -13.96 4.74 10.66
N GLN A 50 -15.15 4.63 10.08
CA GLN A 50 -16.39 4.44 10.84
C GLN A 50 -16.39 3.12 11.62
N MET A 51 -15.83 2.05 11.04
CA MET A 51 -15.74 0.73 11.67
C MET A 51 -14.52 0.57 12.58
N LEU A 52 -13.59 1.53 12.60
CA LEU A 52 -12.30 1.38 13.26
C LEU A 52 -12.43 1.08 14.76
N TYR A 53 -13.45 1.62 15.43
CA TYR A 53 -13.70 1.41 16.87
C TYR A 53 -14.95 0.57 17.14
N ILE A 54 -15.46 -0.13 16.11
CA ILE A 54 -16.60 -1.03 16.25
C ILE A 54 -16.06 -2.45 16.32
N ASP A 55 -16.23 -3.10 17.47
CA ASP A 55 -15.78 -4.49 17.69
C ASP A 55 -16.74 -5.54 17.09
N GLY A 56 -17.88 -5.10 16.57
CA GLY A 56 -18.95 -5.93 16.02
C GLY A 56 -19.01 -6.01 14.50
N ALA A 57 -19.72 -7.03 14.00
CA ALA A 57 -20.09 -7.07 12.58
C ALA A 57 -21.30 -6.15 12.33
N ILE A 58 -21.30 -5.42 11.22
CA ILE A 58 -22.36 -4.47 10.84
C ILE A 58 -23.17 -5.07 9.69
N PRO A 59 -24.52 -5.03 9.74
CA PRO A 59 -25.35 -5.46 8.62
C PRO A 59 -25.11 -4.63 7.35
N ALA A 60 -25.13 -5.26 6.18
CA ALA A 60 -24.98 -4.59 4.89
C ALA A 60 -26.00 -3.47 4.69
N LYS A 61 -27.26 -3.70 5.09
CA LYS A 61 -28.35 -2.70 5.03
C LYS A 61 -27.99 -1.40 5.76
N THR A 62 -27.39 -1.49 6.94
CA THR A 62 -26.95 -0.31 7.71
C THR A 62 -25.84 0.45 6.99
N MET A 63 -24.93 -0.24 6.29
CA MET A 63 -23.90 0.44 5.50
C MET A 63 -24.45 1.10 4.24
N GLU A 64 -25.49 0.51 3.64
CA GLU A 64 -26.21 1.09 2.49
C GLU A 64 -26.92 2.40 2.88
N GLU A 65 -27.49 2.49 4.08
CA GLU A 65 -28.11 3.70 4.64
C GLU A 65 -27.11 4.86 4.84
N TRP A 66 -25.81 4.59 4.90
CA TRP A 66 -24.79 5.65 5.05
C TRP A 66 -24.47 6.41 3.76
N VAL A 67 -25.17 6.07 2.67
CA VAL A 67 -24.95 6.61 1.33
C VAL A 67 -26.25 7.17 0.78
N LEU A 68 -26.15 8.31 0.11
CA LEU A 68 -27.27 8.88 -0.62
C LEU A 68 -27.64 7.97 -1.81
N PRO A 69 -28.90 8.00 -2.29
CA PRO A 69 -29.35 7.13 -3.39
C PRO A 69 -28.45 7.18 -4.64
N ASP A 70 -27.97 8.37 -5.00
CA ASP A 70 -27.10 8.60 -6.16
C ASP A 70 -25.69 8.00 -6.01
N GLY A 71 -25.29 7.66 -4.79
CA GLY A 71 -23.97 7.12 -4.46
C GLY A 71 -23.88 5.59 -4.46
N PHE A 72 -24.98 4.88 -4.72
CA PHE A 72 -25.04 3.42 -4.53
C PHE A 72 -24.09 2.63 -5.43
N THR A 73 -23.81 3.12 -6.63
CA THR A 73 -22.80 2.50 -7.53
C THR A 73 -21.39 2.58 -6.92
N LYS A 74 -21.04 3.72 -6.32
CA LYS A 74 -19.76 3.91 -5.62
C LYS A 74 -19.69 3.06 -4.35
N HIS A 75 -20.82 2.87 -3.65
CA HIS A 75 -20.93 1.96 -2.51
C HIS A 75 -20.53 0.54 -2.89
N LYS A 76 -21.14 -0.02 -3.94
CA LYS A 76 -20.83 -1.38 -4.41
C LYS A 76 -19.34 -1.55 -4.72
N VAL A 77 -18.75 -0.60 -5.44
CA VAL A 77 -17.32 -0.63 -5.78
C VAL A 77 -16.44 -0.55 -4.53
N ALA A 78 -16.80 0.28 -3.55
CA ALA A 78 -16.06 0.41 -2.31
C ALA A 78 -16.10 -0.88 -1.49
N ILE A 79 -17.27 -1.51 -1.33
CA ILE A 79 -17.43 -2.77 -0.60
C ILE A 79 -16.68 -3.90 -1.31
N ASP A 80 -16.86 -4.05 -2.63
CA ASP A 80 -16.15 -5.06 -3.41
C ASP A 80 -14.63 -4.92 -3.24
N ARG A 81 -14.11 -3.68 -3.26
CA ARG A 81 -12.67 -3.46 -3.04
C ARG A 81 -12.23 -3.84 -1.62
N LEU A 82 -13.01 -3.51 -0.60
CA LEU A 82 -12.68 -3.84 0.80
C LEU A 82 -12.72 -5.36 1.03
N VAL A 83 -13.63 -6.08 0.38
CA VAL A 83 -13.73 -7.55 0.43
C VAL A 83 -12.59 -8.20 -0.36
N GLN A 84 -12.25 -7.71 -1.55
CA GLN A 84 -11.12 -8.22 -2.36
C GLN A 84 -9.79 -8.12 -1.61
N LEU A 85 -9.58 -7.03 -0.88
CA LEU A 85 -8.41 -6.84 -0.04
C LEU A 85 -8.50 -7.60 1.29
N ARG A 86 -9.61 -8.30 1.57
CA ARG A 86 -9.87 -8.96 2.85
C ARG A 86 -9.74 -8.04 4.06
N LEU A 87 -9.96 -6.74 3.84
CA LEU A 87 -10.12 -5.77 4.91
C LEU A 87 -11.47 -6.00 5.59
N PHE A 88 -12.49 -6.34 4.80
CA PHE A 88 -13.78 -6.81 5.31
C PHE A 88 -13.89 -8.32 5.17
N SER A 89 -14.27 -8.98 6.26
CA SER A 89 -14.80 -10.35 6.22
C SER A 89 -16.31 -10.30 6.05
N GLU A 90 -16.80 -10.94 5.01
CA GLU A 90 -18.22 -11.07 4.71
C GLU A 90 -18.76 -12.38 5.30
N GLU A 91 -19.71 -12.31 6.24
CA GLU A 91 -20.43 -13.47 6.78
C GLU A 91 -21.85 -13.50 6.20
N LYS A 92 -22.18 -14.51 5.39
CA LYS A 92 -23.53 -14.74 4.84
C LYS A 92 -24.25 -15.83 5.63
N LYS A 93 -24.92 -15.45 6.72
CA LYS A 93 -25.78 -16.37 7.50
C LYS A 93 -27.26 -16.12 7.22
N LYS A 94 -27.88 -15.20 7.96
CA LYS A 94 -29.27 -14.73 7.73
C LYS A 94 -29.32 -13.42 6.97
N GLU A 95 -28.37 -12.54 7.27
CA GLU A 95 -28.11 -11.29 6.55
C GLU A 95 -26.62 -11.19 6.32
N THR A 96 -26.22 -10.52 5.24
CA THR A 96 -24.82 -10.22 4.98
C THR A 96 -24.33 -9.23 6.01
N THR A 97 -23.33 -9.62 6.79
CA THR A 97 -22.65 -8.72 7.74
C THR A 97 -21.19 -8.55 7.36
N TYR A 98 -20.69 -7.34 7.58
CA TYR A 98 -19.29 -6.98 7.36
C TYR A 98 -18.60 -6.76 8.69
N ARG A 99 -17.42 -7.36 8.85
CA ARG A 99 -16.53 -7.11 9.99
C ARG A 99 -15.16 -6.70 9.46
N LEU A 100 -14.56 -5.69 10.10
CA LEU A 100 -13.19 -5.26 9.79
C LEU A 100 -12.18 -6.32 10.27
N ASN A 101 -11.13 -6.56 9.49
CA ASN A 101 -10.05 -7.47 9.86
C ASN A 101 -9.37 -6.97 11.16
N SER A 102 -9.33 -7.82 12.19
CA SER A 102 -8.85 -7.44 13.52
C SER A 102 -7.37 -7.07 13.56
N THR A 103 -6.53 -7.73 12.76
CA THR A 103 -5.10 -7.39 12.64
C THR A 103 -4.94 -6.01 12.02
N PHE A 104 -5.65 -5.74 10.92
CA PHE A 104 -5.63 -4.43 10.27
C PHE A 104 -6.17 -3.33 11.20
N GLN A 105 -7.31 -3.59 11.86
CA GLN A 105 -7.96 -2.66 12.80
C GLN A 105 -7.03 -2.27 13.95
N SER A 106 -6.47 -3.25 14.66
CA SER A 106 -5.61 -3.00 15.81
C SER A 106 -4.31 -2.27 15.43
N ASN A 107 -3.70 -2.59 14.29
CA ASN A 107 -2.50 -1.91 13.83
C ASN A 107 -2.78 -0.49 13.34
N LEU A 108 -3.91 -0.26 12.67
CA LEU A 108 -4.30 1.09 12.27
C LEU A 108 -4.64 1.96 13.48
N GLN A 109 -5.35 1.43 14.48
CA GLN A 109 -5.60 2.13 15.75
C GLN A 109 -4.30 2.51 16.46
N LYS A 110 -3.37 1.56 16.62
CA LYS A 110 -2.04 1.81 17.21
C LYS A 110 -1.28 2.88 16.44
N HIS A 111 -1.31 2.81 15.11
CA HIS A 111 -0.62 3.77 14.26
C HIS A 111 -1.19 5.19 14.37
N LEU A 112 -2.51 5.33 14.47
CA LEU A 112 -3.16 6.64 14.64
C LEU A 112 -2.86 7.27 16.01
N ILE A 113 -2.69 6.46 17.05
CA ILE A 113 -2.42 6.96 18.42
C ILE A 113 -0.93 7.22 18.63
N ASN A 114 -0.06 6.27 18.24
CA ASN A 114 1.37 6.33 18.53
C ASN A 114 2.17 7.04 17.43
N GLY A 115 1.54 7.33 16.28
CA GLY A 115 2.20 7.83 15.09
C GLY A 115 3.03 6.75 14.38
N GLY A 116 3.27 6.97 13.09
CA GLY A 116 4.20 6.17 12.30
C GLY A 116 5.66 6.48 12.64
N ALA A 117 6.11 6.16 13.85
CA ALA A 117 7.53 6.17 14.14
C ALA A 117 8.11 4.84 13.64
N LEU A 118 8.93 4.88 12.58
CA LEU A 118 9.86 3.79 12.35
C LEU A 118 10.72 3.65 13.61
N PRO A 119 11.15 2.44 14.00
CA PRO A 119 12.29 2.30 14.89
C PRO A 119 13.44 3.05 14.24
N ARG A 120 13.63 4.32 14.61
CA ARG A 120 14.74 5.12 14.12
C ARG A 120 15.93 4.55 14.85
N GLU A 121 16.81 3.86 14.13
CA GLU A 121 18.15 3.67 14.63
C GLU A 121 18.67 5.06 15.04
N PRO A 122 19.19 5.22 16.27
CA PRO A 122 19.70 6.51 16.70
C PRO A 122 20.76 6.97 15.71
N MET A 123 20.55 8.14 15.12
CA MET A 123 21.46 8.69 14.12
C MET A 123 22.84 8.85 14.78
N PRO A 124 23.92 8.29 14.20
CA PRO A 124 25.27 8.48 14.71
C PRO A 124 25.60 9.97 14.89
N SER A 125 26.19 10.34 16.03
CA SER A 125 26.47 11.73 16.41
C SER A 125 27.40 12.49 15.44
N GLY A 126 28.11 11.78 14.56
CA GLY A 126 28.93 12.40 13.51
C GLY A 126 28.12 12.93 12.32
N ILE A 127 26.91 12.42 12.10
CA ILE A 127 26.04 12.83 10.97
C ILE A 127 25.26 14.12 11.31
N THR A 128 25.02 14.39 12.59
CA THR A 128 24.31 15.59 13.04
C THR A 128 25.14 16.88 12.92
N ALA A 129 26.46 16.77 12.72
CA ALA A 129 27.37 17.93 12.61
C ALA A 129 27.20 18.72 11.30
N ARG A 130 26.75 18.08 10.22
CA ARG A 130 26.35 18.73 8.96
C ARG A 130 25.11 18.04 8.42
N LEU A 131 23.94 18.46 8.89
CA LEU A 131 22.69 18.01 8.30
C LEU A 131 22.63 18.54 6.85
N PRO A 132 22.39 17.67 5.85
CA PRO A 132 22.08 18.12 4.50
C PRO A 132 20.85 19.03 4.53
N THR A 133 20.84 20.07 3.70
CA THR A 133 19.63 20.86 3.49
C THR A 133 18.62 20.05 2.67
N LEU A 134 17.35 20.50 2.65
CA LEU A 134 16.33 19.89 1.79
C LEU A 134 16.76 19.94 0.31
N GLU A 135 17.36 21.05 -0.10
CA GLU A 135 17.88 21.27 -1.45
C GLU A 135 19.02 20.30 -1.78
N ASP A 136 19.95 20.05 -0.85
CA ASP A 136 21.04 19.09 -1.03
C ASP A 136 20.49 17.66 -1.24
N LEU A 137 19.46 17.27 -0.48
CA LEU A 137 18.83 15.95 -0.60
C LEU A 137 18.08 15.79 -1.92
N GLU A 138 17.37 16.82 -2.35
CA GLU A 138 16.64 16.82 -3.62
C GLU A 138 17.61 16.76 -4.81
N ALA A 139 18.64 17.61 -4.83
CA ALA A 139 19.67 17.60 -5.86
C ALA A 139 20.41 16.26 -5.92
N TYR A 140 20.72 15.66 -4.76
CA TYR A 140 21.31 14.33 -4.69
C TYR A 140 20.38 13.26 -5.26
N ALA A 141 19.10 13.25 -4.84
CA ALA A 141 18.13 12.25 -5.30
C ALA A 141 17.92 12.33 -6.82
N ILE A 142 17.76 13.54 -7.36
CA ILE A 142 17.64 13.77 -8.81
C ILE A 142 18.88 13.25 -9.53
N GLY A 143 20.08 13.63 -9.08
CA GLY A 143 21.32 13.18 -9.71
C GLY A 143 21.49 11.66 -9.71
N GLN A 144 21.08 10.96 -8.63
CA GLN A 144 21.09 9.50 -8.60
C GLN A 144 20.11 8.87 -9.61
N TRP A 145 18.88 9.41 -9.70
CA TRP A 145 17.89 8.95 -10.65
C TRP A 145 18.29 9.20 -12.10
N GLU A 146 18.86 10.37 -12.41
CA GLU A 146 19.39 10.68 -13.74
C GLU A 146 20.53 9.74 -14.14
N CYS A 147 21.50 9.49 -13.23
CA CYS A 147 22.58 8.54 -13.48
C CYS A 147 22.04 7.13 -13.76
N PHE A 148 21.05 6.69 -12.98
CA PHE A 148 20.41 5.39 -13.17
C PHE A 148 19.70 5.28 -14.52
N LEU A 149 18.94 6.32 -14.91
CA LEU A 149 18.23 6.35 -16.20
C LEU A 149 19.19 6.38 -17.38
N LEU A 150 20.27 7.17 -17.32
CA LEU A 150 21.30 7.21 -18.35
C LEU A 150 21.94 5.84 -18.57
N GLN A 151 22.21 5.10 -17.50
CA GLN A 151 22.74 3.74 -17.61
C GLN A 151 21.78 2.73 -18.23
N LEU A 152 20.46 2.92 -18.05
CA LEU A 152 19.47 2.07 -18.71
C LEU A 152 19.42 2.29 -20.22
N ILE A 153 19.65 3.52 -20.68
CA ILE A 153 19.58 3.91 -22.10
C ILE A 153 20.92 3.73 -22.81
N SER A 154 22.03 4.01 -22.13
CA SER A 154 23.39 3.99 -22.72
C SER A 154 24.43 3.65 -21.64
N SER A 155 24.75 2.37 -21.51
CA SER A 155 25.77 1.87 -20.57
C SER A 155 27.17 2.46 -20.79
N ALA A 156 27.44 3.00 -21.99
CA ALA A 156 28.73 3.59 -22.37
C ALA A 156 28.90 5.08 -21.98
N GLN A 157 27.83 5.79 -21.60
CA GLN A 157 27.88 7.23 -21.26
C GLN A 157 27.89 7.50 -19.75
N ALA A 158 27.94 6.47 -18.91
CA ALA A 158 28.00 6.65 -17.47
C ALA A 158 29.42 7.06 -17.03
N GLU A 159 29.71 8.36 -17.08
CA GLU A 159 30.97 8.95 -16.62
C GLU A 159 31.20 8.75 -15.12
N ARG A 160 30.15 8.45 -14.35
CA ARG A 160 30.23 8.16 -12.91
C ARG A 160 30.04 6.66 -12.65
N PRO A 161 31.01 5.99 -11.99
CA PRO A 161 30.83 4.62 -11.54
C PRO A 161 29.77 4.60 -10.43
N THR A 162 28.57 4.16 -10.76
CA THR A 162 27.53 3.91 -9.75
C THR A 162 27.65 2.47 -9.27
N ASN A 163 27.46 2.22 -7.98
CA ASN A 163 27.44 0.88 -7.41
C ASN A 163 26.13 0.12 -7.71
N PHE A 164 25.52 0.33 -8.88
CA PHE A 164 24.31 -0.41 -9.26
C PHE A 164 24.68 -1.84 -9.63
N SER A 165 24.03 -2.80 -8.97
CA SER A 165 24.27 -4.21 -9.24
C SER A 165 23.84 -4.57 -10.66
N SER A 166 24.65 -5.38 -11.35
CA SER A 166 24.30 -5.94 -12.65
C SER A 166 22.97 -6.71 -12.64
N SER A 167 22.62 -7.31 -11.50
CA SER A 167 21.35 -8.03 -11.34
C SER A 167 20.16 -7.08 -11.33
N MET A 168 20.29 -5.91 -10.69
CA MET A 168 19.27 -4.87 -10.71
C MET A 168 19.05 -4.36 -12.14
N MET A 169 20.12 -4.02 -12.86
CA MET A 169 20.04 -3.53 -14.25
C MET A 169 19.35 -4.53 -15.17
N LYS A 170 19.64 -5.83 -15.04
CA LYS A 170 18.97 -6.89 -15.81
C LYS A 170 17.47 -6.97 -15.53
N VAL A 171 17.02 -6.73 -14.30
CA VAL A 171 15.59 -6.72 -13.96
C VAL A 171 14.88 -5.57 -14.65
N PHE A 172 15.46 -4.36 -14.61
CA PHE A 172 14.86 -3.18 -15.24
C PHE A 172 14.88 -3.26 -16.77
N GLN A 173 15.97 -3.72 -17.38
CA GLN A 173 16.02 -3.92 -18.84
C GLN A 173 14.97 -4.95 -19.29
N ARG A 174 14.77 -6.04 -18.55
CA ARG A 174 13.69 -6.99 -18.85
C ARG A 174 12.31 -6.35 -18.72
N GLY A 175 12.06 -5.55 -17.68
CA GLY A 175 10.78 -4.86 -17.49
C GLY A 175 10.46 -3.85 -18.60
N LEU A 176 11.48 -3.14 -19.11
CA LEU A 176 11.34 -2.18 -20.21
C LEU A 176 11.13 -2.85 -21.57
N LEU A 177 11.72 -4.04 -21.80
CA LEU A 177 11.58 -4.82 -23.03
C LEU A 177 10.30 -5.67 -23.11
N ILE A 178 9.45 -5.63 -22.08
CA ILE A 178 8.16 -6.35 -22.02
C ILE A 178 6.97 -5.42 -22.37
N GLN A 179 7.22 -4.18 -22.82
CA GLN A 179 6.17 -3.32 -23.41
C GLN A 179 5.85 -3.70 -24.86
#